data_AF-A0A3M6AMN7-F1
#
_entry.id   AF-A0A3M6AMN7-F1
#
_cell.length_a   1.000
_cell.length_b   1.000
_cell.length_c   1.000
_cell.angle_alpha   90.00
_cell.angle_beta   90.00
_cell.angle_gamma   90.00
#
_symmetry.space_group_name_H-M   'P 1'
#
loop_
_entity.id
_entity.type
_entity.pdbx_description
1 polymer ?
#
loop_
_entity_poly.entity_id
_entity_poly.type
_entity_poly.pdbx_seq_one_letter_code
_entity_poly.pdbx_strand_id
1 'polypeptide(L)'
;MKRSLFILAIIFALLAGGAGWYVNSKLPVRDGEIAMSRLQAPVTLRYDERGVPHIRAESEADLYRALGYAHAQDRLFQMEMLRRLARGELAEILGPNLVETDKLFRTLRIREHADAYVARQDKNTPTWKALEAYIDGVNQYQDTHARPMEFDALGIPKRRFTTEDTVSIGGYLAYSFAAAFRTEPLLTYVRDQLGPQYLKVFDLDWHPDGMLGSKPALASADWKGLAQLAQLSHKALEGAGLPQFEGSNAWVISGSRTQSGKPILAGDPHIRFSVPSVWYEAQLSAPGFELYGHFPGAQSVRVSGPQHGFRLEPDHVPER
;
A
#
# COMPACT_ATOMS: atom_id res chain seq x y z
N MET A 1 43.28 12.21 -34.52
CA MET A 1 41.87 11.83 -34.84
C MET A 1 41.59 10.35 -34.59
N LYS A 2 42.25 9.38 -35.26
CA LYS A 2 41.96 7.93 -35.08
C LYS A 2 42.15 7.40 -33.65
N ARG A 3 43.21 7.79 -32.94
CA ARG A 3 43.46 7.37 -31.55
C ARG A 3 42.43 7.93 -30.57
N SER A 4 42.03 9.19 -30.75
CA SER A 4 41.02 9.86 -29.92
C SER A 4 39.64 9.21 -30.06
N LEU A 5 39.24 8.87 -31.30
CA LEU A 5 37.99 8.14 -31.56
C LEU A 5 37.99 6.73 -30.95
N PHE A 6 39.13 6.03 -31.01
CA PHE A 6 39.29 4.71 -30.39
C PHE A 6 39.18 4.77 -28.87
N ILE A 7 39.82 5.75 -28.23
CA ILE A 7 39.71 5.99 -26.78
C ILE A 7 38.25 6.33 -26.41
N LEU A 8 37.59 7.18 -27.19
CA LEU A 8 36.19 7.54 -26.96
C LEU A 8 35.26 6.33 -27.06
N ALA A 9 35.50 5.45 -28.03
CA ALA A 9 34.74 4.21 -28.21
C ALA A 9 34.94 3.24 -27.03
N ILE A 10 36.17 3.12 -26.51
CA ILE A 10 36.44 2.31 -25.30
C ILE A 10 35.72 2.90 -24.08
N ILE A 11 35.80 4.20 -23.86
CA ILE A 11 35.11 4.86 -22.75
C ILE A 11 33.60 4.63 -22.86
N PHE A 12 33.02 4.80 -24.04
CA PHE A 12 31.60 4.54 -24.26
C PHE A 12 31.23 3.08 -23.96
N ALA A 13 32.02 2.11 -24.45
CA ALA A 13 31.78 0.70 -24.18
C ALA A 13 31.87 0.35 -22.68
N LEU A 14 32.83 0.94 -21.96
CA LEU A 14 32.96 0.76 -20.51
C LEU A 14 31.78 1.38 -19.74
N LEU A 15 31.34 2.58 -20.14
CA LEU A 15 30.18 3.23 -19.53
C LEU A 15 28.89 2.45 -19.80
N ALA A 16 28.68 2.00 -21.04
CA ALA A 16 27.53 1.17 -21.40
C ALA A 16 27.55 -0.18 -20.66
N GLY A 17 28.70 -0.83 -20.58
CA GLY A 17 28.88 -2.07 -19.82
C GLY A 17 28.64 -1.88 -18.32
N GLY A 18 29.16 -0.79 -17.75
CA GLY A 18 28.94 -0.42 -16.34
C GLY A 18 27.48 -0.11 -16.04
N ALA A 19 26.81 0.65 -16.91
CA ALA A 19 25.39 0.95 -16.79
C ALA A 19 24.52 -0.32 -16.92
N GLY A 20 24.84 -1.20 -17.87
CA GLY A 20 24.16 -2.48 -18.06
C GLY A 20 24.31 -3.40 -16.85
N TRP A 21 25.53 -3.52 -16.30
CA TRP A 21 25.79 -4.27 -15.07
C TRP A 21 25.05 -3.66 -13.88
N TYR A 22 25.08 -2.34 -13.74
CA TYR A 22 24.36 -1.64 -12.67
C TYR A 22 22.87 -1.96 -12.72
N VAL A 23 22.20 -1.75 -13.85
CA VAL A 23 20.76 -2.04 -13.99
C VAL A 23 20.46 -3.52 -13.72
N ASN A 24 21.24 -4.43 -14.33
CA ASN A 24 21.04 -5.86 -14.15
C ASN A 24 21.18 -6.31 -12.69
N SER A 25 22.11 -5.70 -11.94
CA SER A 25 22.32 -6.01 -10.51
C SER A 25 21.15 -5.62 -9.60
N LYS A 26 20.21 -4.79 -10.10
CA LYS A 26 19.03 -4.30 -9.37
C LYS A 26 17.74 -4.98 -9.82
N LEU A 27 17.79 -5.84 -10.84
CA LEU A 27 16.60 -6.54 -11.31
C LEU A 27 16.12 -7.57 -10.27
N PRO A 28 14.80 -7.82 -10.20
CA PRO A 28 14.25 -8.83 -9.31
C PRO A 28 14.71 -10.23 -9.72
N VAL A 29 14.96 -11.09 -8.74
CA VAL A 29 15.26 -12.51 -8.97
C VAL A 29 13.94 -13.24 -9.16
N ARG A 30 13.74 -13.83 -10.34
CA ARG A 30 12.49 -14.54 -10.69
C ARG A 30 12.62 -16.06 -10.69
N ASP A 31 13.84 -16.58 -10.77
CA ASP A 31 14.15 -18.00 -10.82
C ASP A 31 15.39 -18.31 -9.98
N GLY A 32 15.43 -19.52 -9.41
CA GLY A 32 16.54 -20.02 -8.62
C GLY A 32 16.18 -20.27 -7.15
N GLU A 33 17.21 -20.58 -6.35
CA GLU A 33 17.09 -20.82 -4.92
C GLU A 33 17.70 -19.66 -4.14
N ILE A 34 16.98 -19.18 -3.12
CA ILE A 34 17.41 -18.11 -2.25
C ILE A 34 17.48 -18.64 -0.83
N ALA A 35 18.64 -18.47 -0.19
CA ALA A 35 18.79 -18.78 1.22
C ALA A 35 18.06 -17.71 2.05
N MET A 36 17.01 -18.13 2.74
CA MET A 36 16.31 -17.30 3.73
C MET A 36 16.50 -17.87 5.12
N SER A 37 16.81 -17.00 6.07
CA SER A 37 16.94 -17.38 7.48
C SER A 37 15.56 -17.52 8.14
N ARG A 38 15.49 -18.33 9.20
CA ARG A 38 14.30 -18.53 10.04
C ARG A 38 13.08 -19.15 9.35
N LEU A 39 13.28 -19.75 8.17
CA LEU A 39 12.30 -20.68 7.62
C LEU A 39 12.34 -22.00 8.39
N GLN A 40 11.18 -22.56 8.70
CA GLN A 40 11.06 -23.88 9.33
C GLN A 40 11.09 -25.00 8.28
N ALA A 41 10.59 -24.71 7.09
CA ALA A 41 10.60 -25.61 5.94
C ALA A 41 10.86 -24.83 4.63
N PRO A 42 11.22 -25.51 3.53
CA PRO A 42 11.31 -24.89 2.21
C PRO A 42 9.99 -24.21 1.81
N VAL A 43 10.10 -23.06 1.14
CA VAL A 43 8.96 -22.32 0.58
C VAL A 43 9.12 -22.26 -0.93
N THR A 44 8.05 -22.56 -1.66
CA THR A 44 8.02 -22.41 -3.12
C THR A 44 7.32 -21.12 -3.47
N LEU A 45 7.98 -20.27 -4.26
CA LEU A 45 7.41 -19.07 -4.83
C LEU A 45 7.44 -19.18 -6.35
N ARG A 46 6.26 -19.11 -6.97
CA ARG A 46 6.11 -19.14 -8.44
C ARG A 46 5.39 -17.89 -8.90
N TYR A 47 5.91 -17.21 -9.92
CA TYR A 47 5.19 -16.13 -10.59
C TYR A 47 4.36 -16.69 -11.76
N ASP A 48 3.16 -16.15 -11.99
CA ASP A 48 2.37 -16.42 -13.20
C ASP A 48 2.75 -15.47 -14.35
N GLU A 49 2.06 -15.59 -15.48
CA GLU A 49 2.28 -14.75 -16.67
C GLU A 49 1.99 -13.26 -16.45
N ARG A 50 1.30 -12.89 -15.36
CA ARG A 50 1.01 -11.50 -14.98
C ARG A 50 1.96 -10.98 -13.90
N GLY A 51 2.88 -11.82 -13.42
CA GLY A 51 3.81 -11.49 -12.35
C GLY A 51 3.19 -11.58 -10.96
N VAL A 52 2.07 -12.29 -10.78
CA VAL A 52 1.47 -12.53 -9.46
C VAL A 52 2.26 -13.64 -8.76
N PRO A 53 2.78 -13.41 -7.54
CA PRO A 53 3.42 -14.45 -6.74
C PRO A 53 2.40 -15.42 -6.15
N HIS A 54 2.64 -16.71 -6.38
CA HIS A 54 1.98 -17.83 -5.73
C HIS A 54 2.96 -18.48 -4.75
N ILE A 55 2.71 -18.27 -3.47
CA ILE A 55 3.59 -18.69 -2.37
C ILE A 55 2.98 -19.91 -1.69
N ARG A 56 3.74 -21.00 -1.61
CA ARG A 56 3.37 -22.22 -0.90
C ARG A 56 4.39 -22.54 0.19
N ALA A 57 3.92 -22.72 1.41
CA ALA A 57 4.73 -23.04 2.58
C ALA A 57 4.06 -24.10 3.46
N GLU A 58 4.82 -24.73 4.35
CA GLU A 58 4.29 -25.70 5.33
C GLU A 58 3.82 -25.03 6.64
N SER A 59 4.04 -23.72 6.81
CA SER A 59 3.57 -22.95 7.95
C SER A 59 3.20 -21.52 7.55
N GLU A 60 2.22 -20.92 8.23
CA GLU A 60 1.85 -19.51 8.02
C GLU A 60 3.02 -18.55 8.29
N ALA A 61 3.89 -18.86 9.27
CA ALA A 61 5.04 -18.01 9.57
C ALA A 61 6.01 -17.94 8.38
N ASP A 62 6.32 -19.07 7.75
CA ASP A 62 7.17 -19.12 6.57
C ASP A 62 6.49 -18.46 5.36
N LEU A 63 5.18 -18.63 5.24
CA LEU A 63 4.34 -18.03 4.21
C LEU A 63 4.38 -16.49 4.25
N TYR A 64 4.13 -15.88 5.41
CA TYR A 64 4.16 -14.43 5.57
C TYR A 64 5.58 -13.87 5.42
N ARG A 65 6.62 -14.60 5.86
CA ARG A 65 8.01 -14.22 5.64
C ARG A 65 8.38 -14.18 4.17
N ALA A 66 8.00 -15.20 3.40
CA ALA A 66 8.20 -15.21 1.96
C ALA A 66 7.39 -14.11 1.25
N LEU A 67 6.16 -13.83 1.70
CA LEU A 67 5.38 -12.70 1.20
C LEU A 67 6.10 -11.37 1.42
N GLY A 68 6.63 -11.13 2.62
CA GLY A 68 7.39 -9.91 2.92
C GLY A 68 8.62 -9.75 2.05
N TYR A 69 9.34 -10.85 1.82
CA TYR A 69 10.50 -10.87 0.93
C TYR A 69 10.13 -10.52 -0.52
N ALA A 70 9.10 -11.17 -1.07
CA ALA A 70 8.64 -10.94 -2.45
C ALA A 70 8.08 -9.53 -2.64
N HIS A 71 7.31 -9.05 -1.66
CA HIS A 71 6.73 -7.71 -1.68
C HIS A 71 7.83 -6.64 -1.64
N ALA A 72 8.88 -6.84 -0.83
CA ALA A 72 10.05 -5.96 -0.85
C ALA A 72 10.80 -6.01 -2.18
N GLN A 73 11.02 -7.20 -2.74
CA GLN A 73 11.65 -7.34 -4.05
C GLN A 73 10.93 -6.52 -5.13
N ASP A 74 9.61 -6.54 -5.13
CA ASP A 74 8.83 -5.89 -6.16
C ASP A 74 8.59 -4.40 -5.86
N ARG A 75 8.45 -4.00 -4.59
CA ARG A 75 7.86 -2.71 -4.19
C ARG A 75 8.64 -1.92 -3.14
N LEU A 76 9.90 -2.27 -2.82
CA LEU A 76 10.64 -1.62 -1.71
C LEU A 76 10.64 -0.09 -1.77
N PHE A 77 10.77 0.53 -2.96
CA PHE A 77 10.68 1.98 -3.09
C PHE A 77 9.30 2.54 -2.76
N GLN A 78 8.22 1.90 -3.23
CA GLN A 78 6.86 2.27 -2.88
C GLN A 78 6.62 2.15 -1.37
N MET A 79 7.12 1.07 -0.76
CA MET A 79 7.04 0.85 0.69
C MET A 79 7.77 1.97 1.46
N GLU A 80 8.95 2.39 0.98
CA GLU A 80 9.73 3.48 1.56
C GLU A 80 8.96 4.80 1.53
N MET A 81 8.35 5.14 0.40
CA MET A 81 7.55 6.36 0.25
C MET A 81 6.35 6.33 1.20
N LEU A 82 5.65 5.18 1.30
CA LEU A 82 4.49 5.03 2.16
C LEU A 82 4.83 5.19 3.64
N ARG A 83 5.90 4.56 4.15
CA ARG A 83 6.28 4.73 5.56
C ARG A 83 6.69 6.15 5.88
N ARG A 84 7.41 6.81 4.97
CA ARG A 84 7.85 8.20 5.16
C ARG A 84 6.67 9.14 5.14
N LEU A 85 5.71 8.96 4.23
CA LEU A 85 4.50 9.77 4.23
C LEU A 85 3.73 9.61 5.54
N ALA A 86 3.45 8.37 5.92
CA ALA A 86 2.67 8.07 7.12
C ALA A 86 3.29 8.63 8.40
N ARG A 87 4.63 8.68 8.46
CA ARG A 87 5.39 9.22 9.59
C ARG A 87 5.73 10.70 9.45
N GLY A 88 5.39 11.32 8.32
CA GLY A 88 5.72 12.71 7.97
C GLY A 88 7.23 12.94 7.85
N GLU A 89 7.89 12.20 6.98
CA GLU A 89 9.35 12.17 6.75
C GLU A 89 9.69 12.23 5.24
N LEU A 90 8.75 12.64 4.37
CA LEU A 90 8.98 12.67 2.92
C LEU A 90 9.89 13.82 2.50
N ALA A 91 9.80 14.98 3.16
CA ALA A 91 10.60 16.16 2.81
C ALA A 91 12.11 15.92 3.00
N GLU A 92 12.49 14.94 3.82
CA GLU A 92 13.88 14.53 4.03
C GLU A 92 14.56 14.04 2.75
N ILE A 93 13.80 13.46 1.82
CA ILE A 93 14.33 12.81 0.61
C ILE A 93 13.80 13.42 -0.70
N LEU A 94 12.63 14.05 -0.68
CA LEU A 94 12.02 14.69 -1.85
C LEU A 94 12.04 16.22 -1.78
N GLY A 95 12.55 16.79 -0.68
CA GLY A 95 12.86 18.21 -0.56
C GLY A 95 11.71 19.08 0.01
N PRO A 96 11.92 20.41 0.02
CA PRO A 96 11.15 21.35 0.83
C PRO A 96 9.68 21.49 0.41
N ASN A 97 9.33 21.13 -0.82
CA ASN A 97 7.95 21.21 -1.32
C ASN A 97 6.98 20.30 -0.54
N LEU A 98 7.50 19.29 0.17
CA LEU A 98 6.69 18.35 0.96
C LEU A 98 6.69 18.67 2.48
N VAL A 99 7.29 19.78 2.90
CA VAL A 99 7.33 20.15 4.34
C VAL A 99 5.93 20.35 4.92
N GLU A 100 5.02 20.96 4.17
CA GLU A 100 3.63 21.15 4.64
C GLU A 100 2.86 19.83 4.72
N THR A 101 3.14 18.89 3.82
CA THR A 101 2.63 17.51 3.90
C THR A 101 3.16 16.82 5.16
N ASP A 102 4.46 16.88 5.43
CA ASP A 102 5.04 16.29 6.64
C ASP A 102 4.46 16.92 7.90
N LYS A 103 4.27 18.24 7.94
CA LYS A 103 3.61 18.93 9.06
C LYS A 103 2.18 18.44 9.27
N LEU A 104 1.40 18.24 8.20
CA LEU A 104 0.06 17.69 8.29
C LEU A 104 0.08 16.31 8.98
N PHE A 105 0.88 15.37 8.47
CA PHE A 105 0.95 14.01 9.01
C PHE A 105 1.49 13.94 10.43
N ARG A 106 2.44 14.82 10.79
CA ARG A 106 2.91 14.98 12.17
C ARG A 106 1.84 15.59 13.09
N THR A 107 0.99 16.48 12.57
CA THR A 107 -0.13 17.09 13.33
C THR A 107 -1.25 16.09 13.56
N LEU A 108 -1.48 15.17 12.61
CA LEU A 108 -2.41 14.04 12.78
C LEU A 108 -1.90 12.98 13.78
N ARG A 109 -0.61 13.05 14.14
CA ARG A 109 0.04 12.19 15.13
C ARG A 109 -0.05 10.69 14.83
N ILE A 110 -0.13 10.33 13.54
CA ILE A 110 -0.28 8.93 13.10
C ILE A 110 0.87 8.08 13.64
N ARG A 111 2.11 8.58 13.52
CA ARG A 111 3.32 7.97 14.07
C ARG A 111 3.20 7.68 15.55
N GLU A 112 2.87 8.69 16.35
CA GLU A 112 2.85 8.58 17.81
C GLU A 112 1.75 7.60 18.27
N HIS A 113 0.60 7.61 17.58
CA HIS A 113 -0.47 6.64 17.81
C HIS A 113 -0.09 5.23 17.38
N ALA A 114 0.65 5.05 16.27
CA ALA A 114 1.15 3.77 15.82
C ALA A 114 2.16 3.19 16.83
N ASP A 115 3.13 3.99 17.26
CA ASP A 115 4.14 3.61 18.24
C ASP A 115 3.47 3.18 19.57
N ALA A 116 2.50 3.95 20.06
CA ALA A 116 1.72 3.61 21.25
C ALA A 116 0.82 2.37 21.06
N TYR A 117 0.25 2.19 19.87
CA TYR A 117 -0.56 1.02 19.53
C TYR A 117 0.28 -0.26 19.55
N VAL A 118 1.48 -0.22 18.97
CA VAL A 118 2.41 -1.36 18.94
C VAL A 118 2.88 -1.72 20.34
N ALA A 119 3.20 -0.73 21.17
CA ALA A 119 3.68 -0.95 22.54
C ALA A 119 2.68 -1.71 23.42
N ARG A 120 1.37 -1.61 23.14
CA ARG A 120 0.30 -2.25 23.91
C ARG A 120 -0.25 -3.55 23.31
N GLN A 121 0.23 -4.00 22.15
CA GLN A 121 -0.26 -5.22 21.52
C GLN A 121 0.26 -6.48 22.23
N ASP A 122 -0.59 -7.52 22.30
CA ASP A 122 -0.13 -8.86 22.63
C ASP A 122 0.62 -9.47 21.45
N LYS A 123 1.93 -9.60 21.64
CA LYS A 123 2.85 -10.11 20.64
C LYS A 123 2.73 -11.62 20.40
N ASN A 124 1.98 -12.33 21.22
CA ASN A 124 1.81 -13.77 21.10
C ASN A 124 0.68 -14.19 20.17
N THR A 125 -0.17 -13.23 19.75
CA THR A 125 -1.30 -13.49 18.85
C THR A 125 -0.82 -13.99 17.48
N PRO A 126 -1.60 -14.84 16.79
CA PRO A 126 -1.27 -15.31 15.44
C PRO A 126 -1.02 -14.15 14.45
N THR A 127 -1.87 -13.12 14.50
CA THR A 127 -1.75 -11.93 13.64
C THR A 127 -0.45 -11.17 13.87
N TRP A 128 -0.02 -11.02 15.13
CA TRP A 128 1.23 -10.34 15.43
C TRP A 128 2.44 -11.12 14.94
N LYS A 129 2.46 -12.45 15.15
CA LYS A 129 3.52 -13.33 14.65
C LYS A 129 3.59 -13.31 13.11
N ALA A 130 2.45 -13.26 12.43
CA ALA A 130 2.38 -13.11 10.98
C ALA A 130 2.99 -11.76 10.52
N LEU A 131 2.67 -10.66 11.20
CA LEU A 131 3.25 -9.34 10.94
C LEU A 131 4.77 -9.34 11.16
N GLU A 132 5.26 -9.91 12.27
CA GLU A 132 6.70 -10.00 12.55
C GLU A 132 7.42 -10.84 11.49
N ALA A 133 6.84 -11.98 11.08
CA ALA A 133 7.40 -12.80 10.01
C ALA A 133 7.46 -12.06 8.68
N TYR A 134 6.39 -11.34 8.32
CA TYR A 134 6.36 -10.48 7.13
C TYR A 134 7.46 -9.43 7.16
N ILE A 135 7.60 -8.69 8.27
CA ILE A 135 8.63 -7.64 8.40
C ILE A 135 10.04 -8.23 8.42
N ASP A 136 10.22 -9.41 9.00
CA ASP A 136 11.48 -10.16 8.92
C ASP A 136 11.84 -10.46 7.47
N GLY A 137 10.89 -10.93 6.65
CA GLY A 137 11.07 -11.15 5.21
C GLY A 137 11.46 -9.90 4.43
N VAL A 138 10.76 -8.79 4.65
CA VAL A 138 11.08 -7.48 4.05
C VAL A 138 12.52 -7.08 4.36
N ASN A 139 12.93 -7.23 5.62
CA ASN A 139 14.26 -6.85 6.06
C ASN A 139 15.34 -7.80 5.56
N GLN A 140 15.07 -9.11 5.44
CA GLN A 140 16.01 -10.05 4.85
C GLN A 140 16.31 -9.71 3.38
N TYR A 141 15.31 -9.31 2.59
CA TYR A 141 15.54 -8.79 1.24
C TYR A 141 16.47 -7.55 1.27
N GLN A 142 16.15 -6.57 2.11
CA GLN A 142 16.97 -5.36 2.24
C GLN A 142 18.42 -5.64 2.66
N ASP A 143 18.63 -6.60 3.56
CA ASP A 143 19.95 -6.95 4.08
C ASP A 143 20.83 -7.62 3.01
N THR A 144 20.22 -8.44 2.14
CA THR A 144 20.93 -9.31 1.19
C THR A 144 21.04 -8.74 -0.23
N HIS A 145 20.19 -7.78 -0.61
CA HIS A 145 20.13 -7.27 -1.98
C HIS A 145 20.64 -5.83 -2.10
N ALA A 146 21.07 -5.46 -3.31
CA ALA A 146 21.40 -4.08 -3.63
C ALA A 146 20.14 -3.20 -3.51
N ARG A 147 20.31 -1.94 -3.08
CA ARG A 147 19.18 -1.00 -3.00
C ARG A 147 18.60 -0.76 -4.41
N PRO A 148 17.29 -0.61 -4.59
CA PRO A 148 16.71 -0.19 -5.87
C PRO A 148 17.35 1.09 -6.41
N MET A 149 17.26 1.32 -7.72
CA MET A 149 17.88 2.47 -8.38
C MET A 149 17.39 3.82 -7.82
N GLU A 150 16.13 3.88 -7.41
CA GLU A 150 15.49 5.05 -6.83
C GLU A 150 16.15 5.45 -5.50
N PHE A 151 16.61 4.48 -4.71
CA PHE A 151 17.34 4.76 -3.48
C PHE A 151 18.71 5.38 -3.77
N ASP A 152 19.42 4.89 -4.78
CA ASP A 152 20.72 5.46 -5.15
C ASP A 152 20.55 6.87 -5.74
N ALA A 153 19.53 7.06 -6.59
CA ALA A 153 19.22 8.35 -7.22
C ALA A 153 18.80 9.43 -6.21
N LEU A 154 18.04 9.07 -5.19
CA LEU A 154 17.54 9.98 -4.15
C LEU A 154 18.41 10.00 -2.88
N GLY A 155 19.51 9.25 -2.86
CA GLY A 155 20.40 9.18 -1.69
C GLY A 155 19.76 8.54 -0.45
N ILE A 156 18.77 7.66 -0.63
CA ILE A 156 18.03 7.04 0.47
C ILE A 156 18.90 5.97 1.14
N PRO A 157 19.14 6.07 2.46
CA PRO A 157 19.86 5.04 3.20
C PRO A 157 18.98 3.80 3.43
N LYS A 158 19.59 2.62 3.52
CA LYS A 158 18.86 1.42 3.99
C LYS A 158 18.43 1.64 5.43
N ARG A 159 17.15 1.44 5.71
CA ARG A 159 16.58 1.47 7.06
C ARG A 159 15.65 0.27 7.19
N ARG A 160 15.87 -0.58 8.20
CA ARG A 160 14.98 -1.72 8.47
C ARG A 160 13.54 -1.23 8.67
N PHE A 161 12.58 -1.98 8.16
CA PHE A 161 11.16 -1.79 8.47
C PHE A 161 10.88 -2.30 9.88
N THR A 162 10.02 -1.59 10.59
CA THR A 162 9.51 -2.00 11.91
C THR A 162 8.00 -2.24 11.85
N THR A 163 7.44 -2.81 12.92
CA THR A 163 5.98 -2.97 13.01
C THR A 163 5.28 -1.61 13.13
N GLU A 164 5.91 -0.62 13.76
CA GLU A 164 5.43 0.75 13.83
C GLU A 164 5.33 1.41 12.44
N ASP A 165 6.26 1.12 11.52
CA ASP A 165 6.16 1.58 10.13
C ASP A 165 4.87 1.05 9.48
N THR A 166 4.60 -0.26 9.58
CA THR A 166 3.40 -0.87 9.00
C THR A 166 2.12 -0.37 9.65
N VAL A 167 2.09 -0.20 10.97
CA VAL A 167 0.92 0.37 11.67
C VAL A 167 0.72 1.84 11.30
N SER A 168 1.81 2.61 11.11
CA SER A 168 1.73 3.99 10.61
C SER A 168 1.10 4.02 9.21
N ILE A 169 1.54 3.13 8.30
CA ILE A 169 0.95 3.00 6.96
C ILE A 169 -0.53 2.63 7.05
N GLY A 170 -0.92 1.77 7.99
CA GLY A 170 -2.34 1.48 8.27
C GLY A 170 -3.13 2.73 8.68
N GLY A 171 -2.58 3.57 9.56
CA GLY A 171 -3.16 4.86 9.93
C GLY A 171 -3.25 5.82 8.74
N TYR A 172 -2.23 5.86 7.89
CA TYR A 172 -2.28 6.61 6.63
C TYR A 172 -3.37 6.09 5.70
N LEU A 173 -3.52 4.78 5.52
CA LEU A 173 -4.59 4.22 4.71
C LEU A 173 -5.96 4.65 5.24
N ALA A 174 -6.18 4.55 6.55
CA ALA A 174 -7.41 5.01 7.18
C ALA A 174 -7.68 6.51 6.90
N TYR A 175 -6.65 7.35 7.00
CA TYR A 175 -6.74 8.76 6.60
C TYR A 175 -7.07 8.92 5.11
N SER A 176 -6.45 8.14 4.22
CA SER A 176 -6.68 8.25 2.77
C SER A 176 -8.10 7.81 2.36
N PHE A 177 -8.68 6.85 3.09
CA PHE A 177 -10.07 6.44 2.94
C PHE A 177 -11.05 7.48 3.51
N ALA A 178 -10.62 8.23 4.54
CA ALA A 178 -11.43 9.28 5.11
C ALA A 178 -11.43 10.52 4.18
N ALA A 179 -12.49 10.69 3.40
CA ALA A 179 -12.75 11.94 2.68
C ALA A 179 -13.02 13.13 3.62
N ALA A 180 -13.19 12.87 4.93
CA ALA A 180 -13.63 13.80 5.96
C ALA A 180 -12.98 15.19 5.86
N PHE A 181 -11.64 15.29 5.94
CA PHE A 181 -10.98 16.59 5.90
C PHE A 181 -11.16 17.36 4.58
N ARG A 182 -11.50 16.68 3.48
CA ARG A 182 -11.70 17.29 2.16
C ARG A 182 -13.15 17.70 1.93
N THR A 183 -14.11 16.92 2.43
CA THR A 183 -15.54 17.10 2.14
C THR A 183 -16.32 17.68 3.31
N GLU A 184 -16.04 17.27 4.54
CA GLU A 184 -16.81 17.67 5.72
C GLU A 184 -16.75 19.17 6.01
N PRO A 185 -15.62 19.88 5.86
CA PRO A 185 -15.60 21.34 6.01
C PRO A 185 -16.62 22.05 5.11
N LEU A 186 -16.72 21.64 3.84
CA LEU A 186 -17.66 22.21 2.87
C LEU A 186 -19.10 21.85 3.23
N LEU A 187 -19.37 20.57 3.53
CA LEU A 187 -20.71 20.10 3.87
C LEU A 187 -21.21 20.74 5.19
N THR A 188 -20.31 20.91 6.17
CA THR A 188 -20.58 21.61 7.43
C THR A 188 -20.87 23.08 7.18
N TYR A 189 -20.11 23.74 6.28
CA TYR A 189 -20.39 25.12 5.89
C TYR A 189 -21.77 25.26 5.23
N VAL A 190 -22.13 24.39 4.29
CA VAL A 190 -23.45 24.38 3.65
C VAL A 190 -24.55 24.22 4.70
N ARG A 191 -24.40 23.25 5.62
CA ARG A 191 -25.36 23.04 6.71
C ARG A 191 -25.53 24.26 7.59
N ASP A 192 -24.42 24.84 8.07
CA ASP A 192 -24.45 25.87 9.12
C ASP A 192 -24.75 27.27 8.58
N GLN A 193 -24.37 27.57 7.34
CA GLN A 193 -24.56 28.89 6.73
C GLN A 193 -25.77 28.97 5.80
N LEU A 194 -26.12 27.88 5.12
CA LEU A 194 -27.23 27.85 4.15
C LEU A 194 -28.43 27.08 4.67
N GLY A 195 -28.20 26.10 5.55
CA GLY A 195 -29.22 25.28 6.19
C GLY A 195 -29.19 23.82 5.75
N PRO A 196 -29.63 22.90 6.62
CA PRO A 196 -29.59 21.45 6.38
C PRO A 196 -30.32 20.99 5.11
N GLN A 197 -31.35 21.70 4.67
CA GLN A 197 -32.12 21.37 3.47
C GLN A 197 -31.27 21.38 2.19
N TYR A 198 -30.19 22.15 2.15
CA TYR A 198 -29.28 22.18 1.00
C TYR A 198 -28.42 20.92 0.90
N LEU A 199 -28.33 20.11 1.95
CA LEU A 199 -27.62 18.82 1.90
C LEU A 199 -28.34 17.77 1.07
N LYS A 200 -29.62 17.99 0.75
CA LYS A 200 -30.41 17.09 -0.10
C LYS A 200 -29.81 16.91 -1.49
N VAL A 201 -29.16 17.94 -2.05
CA VAL A 201 -28.51 17.83 -3.36
C VAL A 201 -27.31 16.87 -3.37
N PHE A 202 -26.80 16.51 -2.19
CA PHE A 202 -25.69 15.58 -2.00
C PHE A 202 -26.14 14.22 -1.47
N ASP A 203 -27.45 13.94 -1.43
CA ASP A 203 -28.04 12.72 -0.84
C ASP A 203 -27.65 12.51 0.64
N LEU A 204 -27.52 13.60 1.40
CA LEU A 204 -27.14 13.60 2.82
C LEU A 204 -28.28 14.03 3.75
N ASP A 205 -29.53 14.05 3.27
CA ASP A 205 -30.71 14.39 4.06
C ASP A 205 -31.17 13.28 5.02
N TRP A 206 -30.56 12.09 4.94
CA TRP A 206 -30.77 11.02 5.92
C TRP A 206 -30.23 11.39 7.31
N HIS A 207 -29.17 12.20 7.41
CA HIS A 207 -28.59 12.72 8.67
C HIS A 207 -28.10 14.18 8.51
N PRO A 208 -29.02 15.13 8.29
CA PRO A 208 -28.67 16.49 7.85
C PRO A 208 -28.01 17.33 8.96
N ASP A 209 -28.16 16.90 10.20
CA ASP A 209 -27.56 17.53 11.37
C ASP A 209 -26.12 17.06 11.64
N GLY A 210 -25.66 16.00 10.98
CA GLY A 210 -24.41 15.31 11.28
C GLY A 210 -24.50 14.40 12.50
N MET A 211 -23.38 13.75 12.83
CA MET A 211 -23.29 12.72 13.88
C MET A 211 -22.88 13.27 15.26
N LEU A 212 -22.49 14.54 15.34
CA LEU A 212 -22.06 15.17 16.58
C LEU A 212 -23.27 15.71 17.35
N GLY A 213 -23.43 15.25 18.60
CA GLY A 213 -24.51 15.70 19.48
C GLY A 213 -24.38 17.16 19.94
N SER A 214 -23.22 17.78 19.75
CA SER A 214 -23.00 19.21 20.01
C SER A 214 -22.54 19.90 18.73
N LYS A 215 -23.10 21.08 18.45
CA LYS A 215 -22.78 21.92 17.29
C LYS A 215 -22.29 23.28 17.77
N PRO A 216 -21.00 23.41 18.12
CA PRO A 216 -20.48 24.71 18.51
C PRO A 216 -20.62 25.69 17.34
N ALA A 217 -21.04 26.91 17.64
CA ALA A 217 -21.06 27.97 16.63
C ALA A 217 -19.61 28.29 16.23
N LEU A 218 -19.28 28.05 14.96
CA LEU A 218 -17.95 28.31 14.41
C LEU A 218 -17.80 29.79 14.06
N ALA A 219 -16.71 30.41 14.52
CA ALA A 219 -16.35 31.77 14.18
C ALA A 219 -15.74 31.85 12.77
N SER A 220 -15.62 33.07 12.23
CA SER A 220 -15.00 33.27 10.90
C SER A 220 -13.55 32.78 10.82
N ALA A 221 -12.82 32.78 11.94
CA ALA A 221 -11.47 32.23 12.02
C ALA A 221 -11.47 30.70 11.88
N ASP A 222 -12.43 30.01 12.48
CA ASP A 222 -12.57 28.56 12.41
C ASP A 222 -12.86 28.11 10.98
N TRP A 223 -13.77 28.81 10.27
CA TRP A 223 -14.06 28.53 8.86
C TRP A 223 -12.84 28.70 7.97
N LYS A 224 -12.02 29.74 8.20
CA LYS A 224 -10.75 29.91 7.48
C LYS A 224 -9.78 28.76 7.77
N GLY A 225 -9.68 28.33 9.02
CA GLY A 225 -8.85 27.20 9.43
C GLY A 225 -9.28 25.88 8.78
N LEU A 226 -10.58 25.58 8.80
CA LEU A 226 -11.16 24.39 8.16
C LEU A 226 -10.95 24.38 6.63
N ALA A 227 -11.11 25.54 5.98
CA ALA A 227 -10.83 25.67 4.54
C ALA A 227 -9.34 25.46 4.23
N GLN A 228 -8.43 26.01 5.04
CA GLN A 228 -6.99 25.80 4.89
C GLN A 228 -6.62 24.33 5.11
N LEU A 229 -7.20 23.67 6.11
CA LEU A 229 -6.99 22.24 6.36
C LEU A 229 -7.47 21.38 5.18
N ALA A 230 -8.64 21.68 4.62
CA ALA A 230 -9.17 20.98 3.45
C ALA A 230 -8.24 21.13 2.23
N GLN A 231 -7.76 22.36 1.97
CA GLN A 231 -6.82 22.63 0.89
C GLN A 231 -5.48 21.92 1.11
N LEU A 232 -4.95 21.93 2.34
CA LEU A 232 -3.70 21.24 2.67
C LEU A 232 -3.85 19.72 2.53
N SER A 233 -4.94 19.16 3.03
CA SER A 233 -5.29 17.74 2.89
C SER A 233 -5.37 17.31 1.42
N HIS A 234 -6.03 18.12 0.59
CA HIS A 234 -6.12 17.86 -0.85
C HIS A 234 -4.74 17.91 -1.54
N LYS A 235 -3.97 18.99 -1.29
CA LYS A 235 -2.61 19.16 -1.84
C LYS A 235 -1.64 18.09 -1.36
N ALA A 236 -1.77 17.62 -0.12
CA ALA A 236 -0.90 16.58 0.43
C ALA A 236 -1.05 15.26 -0.34
N LEU A 237 -2.30 14.88 -0.66
CA LEU A 237 -2.57 13.66 -1.44
C LEU A 237 -2.10 13.81 -2.90
N GLU A 238 -2.36 14.96 -3.53
CA GLU A 238 -1.94 15.22 -4.91
C GLU A 238 -0.40 15.31 -5.03
N GLY A 239 0.24 16.10 -4.16
CA GLY A 239 1.67 16.35 -4.16
C GLY A 239 2.51 15.15 -3.72
N ALA A 240 1.96 14.24 -2.92
CA ALA A 240 2.60 12.96 -2.63
C ALA A 240 2.56 11.97 -3.81
N GLY A 241 1.88 12.31 -4.92
CA GLY A 241 1.73 11.44 -6.07
C GLY A 241 0.95 10.16 -5.77
N LEU A 242 0.17 10.14 -4.69
CA LEU A 242 -0.54 8.96 -4.26
C LEU A 242 -1.95 8.93 -4.82
N PRO A 243 -2.39 7.76 -5.29
CA PRO A 243 -3.71 7.60 -5.88
C PRO A 243 -4.81 7.73 -4.83
N GLN A 244 -5.84 8.50 -5.16
CA GLN A 244 -6.99 8.73 -4.29
C GLN A 244 -8.02 7.62 -4.47
N PHE A 245 -8.68 7.27 -3.37
CA PHE A 245 -9.87 6.42 -3.36
C PHE A 245 -11.08 7.28 -3.71
N GLU A 246 -11.83 6.87 -4.73
CA GLU A 246 -12.96 7.63 -5.28
C GLU A 246 -14.30 6.95 -4.98
N GLY A 247 -14.32 5.61 -4.83
CA GLY A 247 -15.56 4.85 -4.61
C GLY A 247 -15.33 3.35 -4.52
N SER A 248 -16.41 2.57 -4.45
CA SER A 248 -16.36 1.11 -4.53
C SER A 248 -17.73 0.53 -4.88
N ASN A 249 -17.73 -0.59 -5.60
CA ASN A 249 -18.87 -1.50 -5.67
C ASN A 249 -18.56 -2.82 -4.94
N ALA A 250 -19.59 -3.45 -4.39
CA ALA A 250 -19.48 -4.80 -3.81
C ALA A 250 -20.81 -5.54 -3.92
N TRP A 251 -20.81 -6.69 -4.60
CA TRP A 251 -22.00 -7.50 -4.85
C TRP A 251 -21.82 -8.91 -4.30
N VAL A 252 -22.89 -9.46 -3.71
CA VAL A 252 -23.00 -10.87 -3.35
C VAL A 252 -24.29 -11.43 -3.94
N ILE A 253 -24.19 -12.57 -4.62
CA ILE A 253 -25.32 -13.28 -5.21
C ILE A 253 -25.39 -14.66 -4.55
N SER A 254 -26.54 -15.01 -3.97
CA SER A 254 -26.73 -16.33 -3.37
C SER A 254 -26.68 -17.42 -4.44
N GLY A 255 -26.23 -18.62 -4.07
CA GLY A 255 -26.17 -19.75 -4.99
C GLY A 255 -27.50 -20.09 -5.66
N SER A 256 -28.63 -19.90 -4.94
CA SER A 256 -29.98 -20.08 -5.47
C SER A 256 -30.37 -19.12 -6.61
N ARG A 257 -29.56 -18.08 -6.86
CA ARG A 257 -29.73 -17.11 -7.95
C ARG A 257 -28.67 -17.27 -9.04
N THR A 258 -27.90 -18.35 -9.02
CA THR A 258 -26.83 -18.65 -9.99
C THR A 258 -27.07 -20.00 -10.65
N GLN A 259 -26.62 -20.15 -11.90
CA GLN A 259 -26.75 -21.42 -12.63
C GLN A 259 -25.95 -22.57 -11.99
N SER A 260 -24.80 -22.26 -11.37
CA SER A 260 -23.92 -23.26 -10.73
C SER A 260 -24.41 -23.70 -9.35
N GLY A 261 -25.41 -23.02 -8.78
CA GLY A 261 -25.84 -23.22 -7.39
C GLY A 261 -24.84 -22.71 -6.34
N LYS A 262 -23.72 -22.07 -6.74
CA LYS A 262 -22.67 -21.56 -5.85
C LYS A 262 -22.75 -20.03 -5.72
N PRO A 263 -22.46 -19.45 -4.54
CA PRO A 263 -22.49 -18.00 -4.39
C PRO A 263 -21.44 -17.31 -5.28
N ILE A 264 -21.76 -16.10 -5.75
CA ILE A 264 -20.83 -15.22 -6.47
C ILE A 264 -20.54 -14.02 -5.58
N LEU A 265 -19.26 -13.68 -5.44
CA LEU A 265 -18.77 -12.49 -4.77
C LEU A 265 -18.00 -11.64 -5.78
N ALA A 266 -18.35 -10.36 -5.89
CA ALA A 266 -17.63 -9.39 -6.71
C ALA A 266 -17.29 -8.15 -5.85
N GLY A 267 -16.02 -7.78 -5.84
CA GLY A 267 -15.54 -6.53 -5.24
C GLY A 267 -14.82 -5.71 -6.29
N ASP A 268 -15.11 -4.42 -6.35
CA ASP A 268 -14.63 -3.49 -7.37
C ASP A 268 -14.31 -2.13 -6.71
N PRO A 269 -13.18 -2.02 -5.98
CA PRO A 269 -12.76 -0.77 -5.37
C PRO A 269 -12.25 0.21 -6.44
N HIS A 270 -12.76 1.44 -6.42
CA HIS A 270 -12.39 2.49 -7.38
C HIS A 270 -11.30 3.38 -6.80
N ILE A 271 -10.10 3.21 -7.34
CA ILE A 271 -8.91 3.92 -6.91
C ILE A 271 -8.22 4.45 -8.15
N ARG A 272 -7.71 5.67 -8.07
CA ARG A 272 -6.97 6.28 -9.17
C ARG A 272 -5.80 5.39 -9.59
N PHE A 273 -5.53 5.34 -10.90
CA PHE A 273 -4.38 4.60 -11.42
C PHE A 273 -3.07 5.17 -10.88
N SER A 274 -2.12 4.27 -10.61
CA SER A 274 -0.78 4.59 -10.15
C SER A 274 0.22 3.60 -10.71
N VAL A 275 1.47 4.04 -10.82
CA VAL A 275 2.60 3.19 -11.17
C VAL A 275 3.65 3.37 -10.07
N PRO A 276 4.00 2.31 -9.31
CA PRO A 276 3.36 0.99 -9.33
C PRO A 276 1.93 0.99 -8.74
N SER A 277 1.11 0.00 -9.08
CA SER A 277 -0.30 -0.10 -8.62
C SER A 277 -0.42 -0.04 -7.09
N VAL A 278 -1.54 0.46 -6.57
CA VAL A 278 -1.83 0.47 -5.11
C VAL A 278 -1.84 -0.94 -4.54
N TRP A 279 -2.41 -1.86 -5.31
CA TRP A 279 -2.58 -3.23 -4.89
C TRP A 279 -1.42 -4.09 -5.35
N TYR A 280 -0.98 -4.95 -4.44
CA TYR A 280 -0.10 -6.07 -4.69
C TYR A 280 -0.93 -7.34 -4.63
N GLU A 281 -1.14 -7.98 -5.77
CA GLU A 281 -1.89 -9.24 -5.85
C GLU A 281 -0.96 -10.39 -5.48
N ALA A 282 -1.44 -11.34 -4.67
CA ALA A 282 -0.67 -12.54 -4.31
C ALA A 282 -1.59 -13.70 -3.90
N GLN A 283 -1.10 -14.92 -4.08
CA GLN A 283 -1.68 -16.13 -3.51
C GLN A 283 -0.79 -16.70 -2.42
N LEU A 284 -1.37 -17.02 -1.27
CA LEU A 284 -0.70 -17.68 -0.15
C LEU A 284 -1.39 -19.01 0.14
N SER A 285 -0.62 -20.10 0.21
CA SER A 285 -1.11 -21.46 0.46
C SER A 285 -0.26 -22.17 1.53
N ALA A 286 -0.91 -22.67 2.57
CA ALA A 286 -0.32 -23.51 3.60
C ALA A 286 -1.34 -24.58 4.08
N PRO A 287 -0.91 -25.64 4.81
CA PRO A 287 -1.85 -26.64 5.32
C PRO A 287 -2.99 -26.01 6.13
N GLY A 288 -4.23 -26.14 5.63
CA GLY A 288 -5.43 -25.57 6.26
C GLY A 288 -5.63 -24.06 6.02
N PHE A 289 -4.81 -23.40 5.20
CA PHE A 289 -4.88 -21.97 4.94
C PHE A 289 -4.69 -21.65 3.44
N GLU A 290 -5.63 -20.91 2.85
CA GLU A 290 -5.57 -20.51 1.45
C GLU A 290 -6.06 -19.06 1.31
N LEU A 291 -5.24 -18.21 0.68
CA LEU A 291 -5.47 -16.78 0.61
C LEU A 291 -4.99 -16.22 -0.75
N TYR A 292 -5.88 -16.17 -1.77
CA TYR A 292 -5.71 -15.33 -2.99
C TYR A 292 -6.35 -13.93 -2.94
N GLY A 293 -5.59 -12.83 -3.09
CA GLY A 293 -6.17 -11.49 -3.07
C GLY A 293 -5.18 -10.33 -3.15
N HIS A 294 -5.67 -9.12 -2.85
CA HIS A 294 -4.92 -7.88 -2.96
C HIS A 294 -4.47 -7.35 -1.59
N PHE A 295 -3.20 -6.98 -1.53
CA PHE A 295 -2.52 -6.44 -0.36
C PHE A 295 -2.12 -4.98 -0.64
N PRO A 296 -2.38 -4.03 0.27
CA PRO A 296 -1.81 -2.70 0.16
C PRO A 296 -0.30 -2.73 0.40
N GLY A 297 0.40 -1.74 -0.17
CA GLY A 297 1.86 -1.62 -0.02
C GLY A 297 2.32 -1.69 1.43
N ALA A 298 3.33 -2.53 1.70
CA ALA A 298 3.94 -2.75 3.02
C ALA A 298 3.03 -3.32 4.13
N GLN A 299 1.94 -4.01 3.78
CA GLN A 299 1.06 -4.67 4.75
C GLN A 299 1.01 -6.19 4.54
N SER A 300 0.92 -6.92 5.66
CA SER A 300 0.71 -8.37 5.68
C SER A 300 -0.78 -8.77 5.60
N VAL A 301 -1.68 -7.79 5.75
CA VAL A 301 -3.13 -8.02 5.80
C VAL A 301 -3.77 -7.64 4.46
N ARG A 302 -4.61 -8.54 3.96
CA ARG A 302 -5.39 -8.36 2.73
C ARG A 302 -6.49 -7.31 2.90
N VAL A 303 -6.79 -6.58 1.82
CA VAL A 303 -7.99 -5.70 1.74
C VAL A 303 -9.13 -6.28 0.91
N SER A 304 -8.87 -7.09 -0.13
CA SER A 304 -9.94 -7.69 -0.97
C SER A 304 -9.59 -9.06 -1.58
N GLY A 305 -10.60 -9.90 -1.85
CA GLY A 305 -10.49 -11.24 -2.45
C GLY A 305 -11.14 -12.36 -1.61
N PRO A 306 -11.53 -13.51 -2.19
CA PRO A 306 -12.27 -14.56 -1.49
C PRO A 306 -11.42 -15.26 -0.40
N GLN A 307 -12.00 -15.46 0.80
CA GLN A 307 -11.38 -16.20 1.93
C GLN A 307 -11.40 -17.72 1.74
N HIS A 308 -12.26 -18.21 0.85
CA HIS A 308 -12.35 -19.62 0.47
C HIS A 308 -12.15 -19.67 -1.04
N GLY A 309 -11.06 -20.32 -1.46
CA GLY A 309 -10.68 -20.39 -2.86
C GLY A 309 -11.80 -20.95 -3.72
N PHE A 310 -12.46 -20.09 -4.49
CA PHE A 310 -13.16 -20.54 -5.67
C PHE A 310 -12.10 -20.67 -6.77
N ARG A 311 -11.58 -21.89 -6.93
CA ARG A 311 -10.86 -22.27 -8.13
C ARG A 311 -11.85 -22.18 -9.29
N LEU A 312 -11.67 -21.22 -10.18
CA LEU A 312 -12.24 -21.31 -11.52
C LEU A 312 -11.41 -22.37 -12.25
N GLU A 313 -11.89 -23.60 -12.30
CA GLU A 313 -11.40 -24.52 -13.33
C GLU A 313 -11.91 -24.00 -14.68
N PRO A 314 -11.05 -23.93 -15.73
CA PRO A 314 -11.53 -23.61 -17.05
C PRO A 314 -12.36 -24.78 -17.55
N ASP A 315 -13.69 -24.66 -17.42
CA ASP A 315 -14.60 -25.55 -18.11
C ASP A 315 -14.31 -25.45 -19.61
N HIS A 316 -13.97 -26.59 -20.19
CA HIS A 316 -13.82 -26.82 -21.61
C HIS A 316 -15.09 -26.31 -22.31
N VAL A 317 -14.99 -25.18 -23.03
CA VAL A 317 -16.04 -24.73 -23.93
C VAL A 317 -16.03 -25.68 -25.13
N PRO A 318 -17.07 -26.48 -25.38
CA PRO A 318 -17.17 -27.19 -26.65
C PRO A 318 -17.50 -26.15 -27.71
N GLU A 319 -16.65 -26.04 -28.73
CA GLU A 319 -16.97 -25.29 -29.94
C GLU A 319 -18.30 -25.76 -30.52
N ARG A 320 -19.21 -24.82 -30.74
CA ARG A 320 -20.29 -24.89 -31.73
C ARG A 320 -20.48 -23.54 -32.37
#